data_AF-A0A9W8NMP2-F1
#
_entry.id   AF-A0A9W8NMP2-F1
#
_cell.length_a   1.000
_cell.length_b   1.000
_cell.length_c   1.000
_cell.angle_alpha   90.00
_cell.angle_beta   90.00
_cell.angle_gamma   90.00
#
_symmetry.space_group_name_H-M   'P 1'
#
loop_
_entity.id
_entity.type
_entity.pdbx_description
1 polymer ?
#
loop_
_entity_poly.entity_id
_entity_poly.type
_entity_poly.pdbx_seq_one_letter_code
_entity_poly.pdbx_strand_id
1 'polypeptide(L)'
;MITNMFTLLATVLLLVPTVLGLDLEKRCEEKEDLCLLSFVWCNWRDNSRDCSLPDDTYPRSTTNNVEYPIILADTNYTIKWKSTKGKDGPVTFKWGMENLTWETAVTGTKFRFNPSEIISSFPTDKYPNASPADAWYGSTRFPMNIITITRAEVNQSEGVTESSDFSDQFLVQSGIAIEYLETQRKLEYNKWKLRVGLSVGLGVPVLLIITALTTWLLCKARMQKLVQKPMELNTR
;
A
#
# COMPACT_ATOMS: atom_id res chain seq x y z
N MET A 1 -47.02 5.07 13.08
CA MET A 1 -46.26 4.03 12.36
C MET A 1 -45.25 4.67 11.39
N ILE A 2 -44.43 5.63 11.88
CA ILE A 2 -43.51 6.47 11.06
C ILE A 2 -42.19 6.71 11.81
N THR A 3 -41.71 5.73 12.59
CA THR A 3 -40.50 5.89 13.42
C THR A 3 -39.31 5.03 12.98
N ASN A 4 -39.48 4.17 11.95
CA ASN A 4 -38.43 3.24 11.52
C ASN A 4 -37.69 3.65 10.22
N MET A 5 -38.04 4.78 9.59
CA MET A 5 -37.44 5.17 8.31
C MET A 5 -36.20 6.08 8.45
N PHE A 6 -36.00 6.69 9.62
CA PHE A 6 -34.87 7.62 9.86
C PHE A 6 -33.59 6.94 10.35
N THR A 7 -33.66 5.71 10.88
CA THR A 7 -32.48 4.98 11.37
C THR A 7 -31.65 4.31 10.26
N LEU A 8 -32.19 4.17 9.06
CA LEU A 8 -31.49 3.54 7.92
C LEU A 8 -30.64 4.53 7.10
N LEU A 9 -30.91 5.83 7.16
CA LEU A 9 -30.12 6.84 6.44
C LEU A 9 -28.84 7.24 7.20
N ALA A 10 -28.84 7.13 8.53
CA ALA A 10 -27.71 7.54 9.37
C ALA A 10 -26.49 6.59 9.31
N THR A 11 -26.67 5.34 8.87
CA THR A 11 -25.57 4.37 8.77
C THR A 11 -24.82 4.41 7.44
N VAL A 12 -25.32 5.09 6.41
CA VAL A 12 -24.68 5.13 5.07
C VAL A 12 -23.65 6.27 4.94
N LEU A 13 -23.72 7.30 5.78
CA LEU A 13 -22.82 8.48 5.70
C LEU A 13 -21.49 8.35 6.46
N LEU A 14 -21.24 7.26 7.19
CA LEU A 14 -20.02 7.08 8.00
C LEU A 14 -18.86 6.38 7.28
N LEU A 15 -18.93 6.20 5.95
CA LEU A 15 -17.88 5.53 5.17
C LEU A 15 -17.34 6.41 4.04
N VAL A 16 -17.13 7.71 4.30
CA VAL A 16 -16.22 8.50 3.46
C VAL A 16 -14.85 8.45 4.13
N PRO A 17 -13.94 7.55 3.71
CA PRO A 17 -12.55 7.66 4.12
C PRO A 17 -12.00 8.97 3.56
N THR A 18 -11.79 9.97 4.41
CA THR A 18 -10.94 11.11 4.07
C THR A 18 -9.53 10.59 3.95
N VAL A 19 -9.06 10.39 2.72
CA VAL A 19 -7.67 10.06 2.44
C VAL A 19 -6.85 11.31 2.75
N LEU A 20 -6.27 11.37 3.95
CA LEU A 20 -5.24 12.35 4.27
C LEU A 20 -3.97 11.89 3.54
N GLY A 21 -3.72 12.47 2.36
CA GLY A 21 -2.52 12.19 1.59
C GLY A 21 -1.28 12.72 2.31
N LEU A 22 -0.18 11.96 2.25
CA LEU A 22 1.13 12.36 2.74
C LEU A 22 1.59 13.68 2.09
N ASP A 23 1.83 14.70 2.90
CA ASP A 23 2.36 15.99 2.43
C ASP A 23 3.89 15.97 2.41
N LEU A 24 4.44 15.54 1.27
CA LEU A 24 5.88 15.40 1.05
C LEU A 24 6.61 16.75 1.03
N GLU A 25 5.91 17.87 0.83
CA GLU A 25 6.55 19.19 0.84
C GLU A 25 6.95 19.60 2.26
N LYS A 26 6.12 19.26 3.26
CA LYS A 26 6.43 19.47 4.69
C LYS A 26 7.68 18.73 5.15
N ARG A 27 7.91 17.50 4.65
CA ARG A 27 9.15 16.74 4.91
C ARG A 27 10.40 17.54 4.56
N CYS A 28 10.31 18.36 3.51
CA CYS A 28 11.40 19.15 2.97
C CYS A 28 11.40 20.61 3.44
N GLU A 29 10.64 20.97 4.47
CA GLU A 29 10.76 22.28 5.14
C GLU A 29 11.96 22.30 6.10
N GLU A 30 12.27 21.17 6.75
CA GLU A 30 13.41 21.04 7.66
C GLU A 30 14.75 20.81 6.96
N LYS A 31 14.73 20.42 5.67
CA LYS A 31 15.94 20.15 4.89
C LYS A 31 16.31 21.37 4.06
N GLU A 32 17.42 22.01 4.42
CA GLU A 32 17.83 23.29 3.83
C GLU A 32 18.52 23.19 2.47
N ASP A 33 18.91 22.00 1.98
CA ASP A 33 19.80 21.90 0.80
C ASP A 33 19.27 20.97 -0.31
N LEU A 34 19.07 19.70 0.02
CA LEU A 34 18.67 18.65 -0.90
C LEU A 34 17.67 17.72 -0.21
N CYS A 35 16.50 17.54 -0.83
CA CYS A 35 15.45 16.70 -0.26
C CYS A 35 14.71 15.94 -1.36
N LEU A 36 14.73 14.62 -1.26
CA LEU A 36 14.03 13.72 -2.17
C LEU A 36 12.52 13.77 -1.91
N LEU A 37 11.74 13.92 -2.97
CA LEU A 37 10.27 14.01 -2.90
C LEU A 37 9.59 12.76 -3.47
N SER A 38 10.35 11.81 -4.02
CA SER A 38 9.82 10.60 -4.63
C SER A 38 10.35 9.37 -3.91
N PHE A 39 9.61 8.27 -3.98
CA PHE A 39 9.99 7.03 -3.32
C PHE A 39 10.08 7.13 -1.79
N VAL A 40 9.22 7.97 -1.21
CA VAL A 40 9.03 8.10 0.24
C VAL A 40 7.60 7.72 0.53
N TRP A 41 7.42 6.63 1.27
CA TRP A 41 6.15 5.93 1.41
C TRP A 41 5.43 6.35 2.67
N CYS A 42 6.12 6.42 3.81
CA CYS A 42 5.47 6.59 5.11
C CYS A 42 6.23 7.62 5.95
N ASN A 43 5.50 8.51 6.63
CA ASN A 43 6.11 9.35 7.66
C ASN A 43 6.17 8.58 8.99
N TRP A 44 7.30 7.91 9.24
CA TRP A 44 7.50 7.17 10.48
C TRP A 44 7.53 8.07 11.74
N ARG A 45 7.69 9.39 11.60
CA ARG A 45 7.70 10.32 12.75
C ARG A 45 6.32 10.55 13.35
N ASP A 46 5.27 10.49 12.55
CA ASP A 46 3.94 10.93 13.00
C ASP A 46 3.11 9.81 13.65
N ASN A 47 3.66 8.59 13.76
CA ASN A 47 2.90 7.38 14.14
C ASN A 47 1.61 7.15 13.32
N SER A 48 1.41 7.93 12.25
CA SER A 48 0.30 7.78 11.33
C SER A 48 0.61 6.59 10.41
N ARG A 49 -0.41 5.79 10.13
CA ARG A 49 -0.32 4.67 9.16
C ARG A 49 -0.52 5.15 7.72
N ASP A 50 -0.52 6.46 7.51
CA ASP A 50 -0.88 7.06 6.23
C ASP A 50 0.36 7.08 5.34
N CYS A 51 0.48 6.01 4.55
CA CYS A 51 1.51 5.89 3.53
C CYS A 51 0.96 6.30 2.17
N SER A 52 1.73 7.09 1.42
CA SER A 52 1.41 7.44 0.03
C SER A 52 2.33 6.66 -0.89
N LEU A 53 1.77 5.66 -1.56
CA LEU A 53 2.48 4.89 -2.56
C LEU A 53 2.24 5.51 -3.96
N PRO A 54 3.21 5.44 -4.89
CA PRO A 54 3.04 5.90 -6.27
C PRO A 54 2.00 5.05 -6.97
N ASP A 55 1.46 5.62 -8.04
CA ASP A 55 0.69 4.86 -9.02
C ASP A 55 1.52 3.65 -9.51
N ASP A 56 0.83 2.54 -9.77
CA ASP A 56 1.42 1.28 -10.24
C ASP A 56 2.40 0.60 -9.25
N THR A 57 2.14 0.77 -7.94
CA THR A 57 2.85 0.03 -6.90
C THR A 57 1.96 -0.96 -6.18
N TYR A 58 2.56 -2.10 -5.81
CA TYR A 58 1.84 -3.20 -5.19
C TYR A 58 2.33 -3.37 -3.75
N PRO A 59 1.45 -3.25 -2.74
CA PRO A 59 1.83 -3.51 -1.37
C PRO A 59 2.13 -5.01 -1.23
N ARG A 60 3.33 -5.33 -0.73
CA ARG A 60 3.68 -6.69 -0.33
C ARG A 60 3.39 -6.85 1.16
N SER A 61 2.33 -7.58 1.48
CA SER A 61 2.11 -8.02 2.86
C SER A 61 3.18 -9.05 3.22
N THR A 62 4.04 -8.73 4.18
CA THR A 62 4.96 -9.70 4.78
C THR A 62 4.47 -10.06 6.19
N THR A 63 4.81 -11.27 6.63
CA THR A 63 4.48 -11.79 7.97
C THR A 63 5.08 -10.98 9.12
N ASN A 64 5.98 -10.04 8.83
CA ASN A 64 6.80 -9.33 9.81
C ASN A 64 6.47 -7.83 9.91
N ASN A 65 5.28 -7.39 9.45
CA ASN A 65 4.80 -6.01 9.52
C ASN A 65 5.65 -4.96 8.78
N VAL A 66 6.58 -5.35 7.91
CA VAL A 66 7.30 -4.43 7.02
C VAL A 66 6.80 -4.67 5.61
N GLU A 67 5.98 -3.74 5.11
CA GLU A 67 5.49 -3.75 3.74
C GLU A 67 6.45 -2.95 2.86
N TYR A 68 7.02 -3.62 1.86
CA TYR A 68 7.84 -2.97 0.85
C TYR A 68 7.01 -2.84 -0.43
N PRO A 69 6.89 -1.65 -1.02
CA PRO A 69 6.22 -1.51 -2.29
C PRO A 69 7.04 -2.17 -3.39
N ILE A 70 6.32 -2.83 -4.29
CA ILE A 70 6.86 -3.37 -5.52
C ILE A 70 6.61 -2.36 -6.63
N ILE A 71 7.65 -1.98 -7.35
CA ILE A 71 7.59 -1.21 -8.59
C ILE A 71 7.81 -2.12 -9.81
N LEU A 72 7.32 -1.68 -10.96
CA LEU A 72 7.44 -2.37 -12.23
C LEU A 72 8.74 -1.99 -12.93
N ALA A 73 9.49 -2.98 -13.39
CA ALA A 73 10.76 -2.73 -14.06
C ALA A 73 10.61 -1.93 -15.36
N ASP A 74 9.53 -2.17 -16.09
CA ASP A 74 9.31 -1.62 -17.43
C ASP A 74 8.56 -0.28 -17.42
N THR A 75 8.39 0.32 -16.23
CA THR A 75 7.66 1.58 -16.04
C THR A 75 8.61 2.77 -15.87
N ASN A 76 8.22 3.91 -16.44
CA ASN A 76 8.93 5.18 -16.29
C ASN A 76 8.45 5.92 -15.03
N TYR A 77 9.29 5.98 -14.02
CA TYR A 77 9.04 6.77 -12.81
C TYR A 77 9.72 8.14 -12.91
N THR A 78 9.02 9.17 -12.42
CA THR A 78 9.63 10.51 -12.30
C THR A 78 10.11 10.70 -10.88
N ILE A 79 11.43 10.68 -10.69
CA ILE A 79 12.05 11.03 -9.42
C ILE A 79 12.15 12.55 -9.34
N LYS A 80 11.70 13.13 -8.23
CA LYS A 80 11.73 14.57 -7.97
C LYS A 80 12.49 14.84 -6.68
N TRP A 81 13.18 15.96 -6.63
CA TRP A 81 13.77 16.48 -5.40
C TRP A 81 13.64 17.99 -5.34
N LYS A 82 13.60 18.52 -4.12
CA LYS A 82 13.73 19.94 -3.84
C LYS A 82 15.21 20.27 -3.70
N SER A 83 15.59 21.39 -4.28
CA SER A 83 16.90 22.00 -4.14
C SER A 83 16.72 23.45 -3.75
N THR A 84 17.58 23.96 -2.89
CA THR A 84 17.52 25.35 -2.45
C THR A 84 17.96 26.30 -3.56
N LYS A 85 17.26 27.43 -3.66
CA LYS A 85 17.50 28.45 -4.68
C LYS A 85 18.95 28.95 -4.57
N GLY A 86 19.69 28.91 -5.68
CA GLY A 86 21.09 29.31 -5.73
C GLY A 86 22.11 28.18 -5.58
N LYS A 87 21.66 26.94 -5.35
CA LYS A 87 22.50 25.73 -5.32
C LYS A 87 22.18 24.78 -6.50
N ASP A 88 22.19 25.32 -7.73
CA ASP A 88 21.78 24.60 -8.96
C ASP A 88 22.85 23.67 -9.55
N GLY A 89 23.73 23.14 -8.70
CA GLY A 89 24.79 22.20 -9.11
C GLY A 89 24.24 20.83 -9.53
N PRO A 90 25.00 20.07 -10.34
CA PRO A 90 24.63 18.72 -10.72
C PRO A 90 24.43 17.85 -9.48
N VAL A 91 23.37 17.05 -9.49
CA VAL A 91 23.05 16.08 -8.45
C VAL A 91 23.45 14.70 -8.97
N THR A 92 24.19 13.95 -8.17
CA THR A 92 24.47 12.55 -8.47
C THR A 92 23.28 11.73 -8.00
N PHE A 93 22.60 11.10 -8.95
CA PHE A 93 21.57 10.11 -8.69
C PHE A 93 22.22 8.74 -8.59
N LYS A 94 21.94 7.99 -7.53
CA LYS A 94 22.42 6.62 -7.31
C LYS A 94 21.25 5.70 -7.04
N TRP A 95 21.30 4.51 -7.61
CA TRP A 95 20.42 3.40 -7.27
C TRP A 95 21.26 2.22 -6.77
N GLY A 96 21.13 1.91 -5.48
CA GLY A 96 21.75 0.75 -4.85
C GLY A 96 20.89 -0.49 -5.02
N MET A 97 21.52 -1.59 -5.48
CA MET A 97 20.92 -2.91 -5.70
C MET A 97 21.79 -3.96 -4.99
N GLU A 98 21.52 -4.22 -3.71
CA GLU A 98 22.29 -5.14 -2.85
C GLU A 98 23.80 -4.85 -2.84
N ASN A 99 24.56 -5.43 -3.78
CA ASN A 99 26.01 -5.28 -3.94
C ASN A 99 26.43 -4.42 -5.14
N LEU A 100 25.47 -3.98 -5.94
CA LEU A 100 25.68 -3.17 -7.14
C LEU A 100 25.17 -1.76 -6.89
N THR A 101 25.76 -0.80 -7.58
CA THR A 101 25.28 0.58 -7.57
C THR A 101 25.36 1.11 -8.98
N TRP A 102 24.25 1.66 -9.45
CA TRP A 102 24.22 2.43 -10.67
C TRP A 102 24.18 3.91 -10.32
N GLU A 103 24.93 4.76 -11.03
CA GLU A 103 24.93 6.19 -10.77
C GLU A 103 25.05 7.03 -12.04
N THR A 104 24.47 8.22 -12.01
CA THR A 104 24.57 9.20 -13.09
C THR A 104 24.52 10.62 -12.53
N ALA A 105 25.17 11.56 -13.21
CA ALA A 105 24.97 12.98 -12.94
C ALA A 105 23.66 13.44 -13.59
N VAL A 106 22.87 14.22 -12.86
CA VAL A 106 21.61 14.80 -13.33
C VAL A 106 21.60 16.30 -13.06
N THR A 107 21.23 17.07 -14.07
CA THR A 107 20.98 18.51 -13.94
C THR A 107 19.49 18.78 -13.71
N GLY A 108 19.16 19.72 -12.84
CA GLY A 108 17.77 20.10 -12.53
C GLY A 108 17.24 19.40 -11.27
N THR A 109 15.91 19.23 -11.21
CA THR A 109 15.18 18.74 -10.02
C THR A 109 14.35 17.48 -10.27
N LYS A 110 14.49 16.88 -11.47
CA LYS A 110 13.73 15.71 -11.89
C LYS A 110 14.60 14.76 -12.71
N PHE A 111 14.35 13.46 -12.56
CA PHE A 111 14.99 12.40 -13.32
C PHE A 111 13.98 11.33 -13.74
N ARG A 112 14.10 10.81 -14.97
CA ARG A 112 13.30 9.67 -15.45
C ARG A 112 14.03 8.38 -15.05
N PHE A 113 13.47 7.68 -14.07
CA PHE A 113 13.96 6.40 -13.60
C PHE A 113 13.18 5.27 -14.26
N ASN A 114 13.88 4.45 -15.05
CA ASN A 114 13.35 3.22 -15.62
C ASN A 114 14.27 2.06 -15.20
N PRO A 115 13.82 1.17 -14.30
CA PRO A 115 14.66 0.09 -13.78
C PRO A 115 15.18 -0.85 -14.88
N SER A 116 14.33 -1.20 -15.86
CA SER A 116 14.68 -2.12 -16.96
C SER A 116 15.78 -1.53 -17.86
N GLU A 117 15.65 -0.25 -18.23
CA GLU A 117 16.70 0.47 -18.99
C GLU A 117 18.02 0.51 -18.21
N ILE A 118 17.98 0.83 -16.91
CA ILE A 118 19.20 0.90 -16.08
C ILE A 118 19.84 -0.48 -15.91
N ILE A 119 19.06 -1.51 -15.61
CA ILE A 119 19.55 -2.89 -15.50
C ILE A 119 20.21 -3.34 -16.80
N SER A 120 19.62 -2.99 -17.95
CA SER A 120 20.18 -3.30 -19.27
C SER A 120 21.50 -2.58 -19.57
N SER A 121 21.82 -1.51 -18.85
CA SER A 121 23.08 -0.76 -19.01
C SER A 121 24.29 -1.43 -18.36
N PHE A 122 24.10 -2.52 -17.61
CA PHE A 122 25.22 -3.31 -17.07
C PHE A 122 25.90 -4.14 -18.17
N PRO A 123 27.23 -4.35 -18.10
CA PRO A 123 28.15 -3.88 -17.06
C PRO A 123 28.40 -2.37 -17.13
N THR A 124 28.69 -1.77 -15.97
CA THR A 124 29.14 -0.37 -15.87
C THR A 124 30.66 -0.31 -15.65
N ASP A 125 31.27 0.86 -15.84
CA ASP A 125 32.71 1.06 -15.59
C ASP A 125 33.14 0.65 -14.17
N LYS A 126 32.25 0.87 -13.19
CA LYS A 126 32.47 0.51 -11.78
C LYS A 126 32.31 -0.99 -11.53
N TYR A 127 31.47 -1.66 -12.31
CA TYR A 127 31.18 -3.08 -12.18
C TYR A 127 31.35 -3.79 -13.53
N PRO A 128 32.58 -3.88 -14.07
CA PRO A 128 32.83 -4.38 -15.42
C PRO A 128 32.49 -5.88 -15.59
N ASN A 129 32.40 -6.61 -14.47
CA ASN A 129 32.11 -8.04 -14.44
C ASN A 129 30.64 -8.36 -14.11
N ALA A 130 29.80 -7.34 -13.83
CA ALA A 130 28.41 -7.56 -13.47
C ALA A 130 27.52 -7.52 -14.72
N SER A 131 26.82 -8.62 -14.98
CA SER A 131 25.89 -8.70 -16.11
C SER A 131 24.53 -8.02 -15.79
N PRO A 132 23.70 -7.74 -16.80
CA PRO A 132 22.31 -7.36 -16.59
C PRO A 132 21.52 -8.36 -15.74
N ALA A 133 21.86 -9.65 -15.82
CA ALA A 133 21.21 -10.68 -15.00
C ALA A 133 21.58 -10.54 -13.51
N ASP A 134 22.82 -10.15 -13.20
CA ASP A 134 23.26 -9.90 -11.83
C ASP A 134 22.56 -8.65 -11.24
N ALA A 135 22.44 -7.59 -12.04
CA ALA A 135 21.70 -6.39 -11.67
C ALA A 135 20.20 -6.68 -11.47
N TRP A 136 19.59 -7.47 -12.37
CA TRP A 136 18.21 -7.94 -12.22
C TRP A 136 18.04 -8.74 -10.92
N TYR A 137 18.93 -9.69 -10.67
CA TYR A 137 18.90 -10.51 -9.46
C TYR A 137 19.00 -9.66 -8.18
N GLY A 138 19.94 -8.70 -8.13
CA GLY A 138 20.11 -7.80 -6.99
C GLY A 138 18.89 -6.87 -6.77
N SER A 139 18.25 -6.42 -7.85
CA SER A 139 17.09 -5.52 -7.77
C SER A 139 15.79 -6.21 -7.32
N THR A 140 15.66 -7.53 -7.53
CA THR A 140 14.39 -8.25 -7.33
C THR A 140 14.33 -9.07 -6.03
N ARG A 141 15.48 -9.51 -5.51
CA ARG A 141 15.53 -10.49 -4.42
C ARG A 141 15.35 -9.88 -3.04
N PHE A 142 15.94 -8.71 -2.80
CA PHE A 142 15.97 -8.08 -1.48
C PHE A 142 15.31 -6.70 -1.52
N PRO A 143 14.56 -6.32 -0.46
CA PRO A 143 14.02 -4.98 -0.31
C PRO A 143 15.13 -3.99 0.11
N MET A 144 16.26 -4.04 -0.59
CA MET A 144 17.45 -3.22 -0.33
C MET A 144 17.64 -2.21 -1.45
N ASN A 145 16.67 -2.07 -2.36
CA ASN A 145 16.73 -1.02 -3.36
C ASN A 145 16.51 0.32 -2.68
N ILE A 146 17.52 1.17 -2.77
CA ILE A 146 17.50 2.52 -2.23
C ILE A 146 17.99 3.45 -3.32
N ILE A 147 17.24 4.53 -3.54
CA ILE A 147 17.67 5.66 -4.34
C ILE A 147 18.36 6.64 -3.39
N THR A 148 19.52 7.13 -3.80
CA THR A 148 20.25 8.18 -3.08
C THR A 148 20.53 9.32 -4.04
N ILE A 149 20.23 10.54 -3.61
CA ILE A 149 20.66 11.75 -4.30
C ILE A 149 21.76 12.40 -3.47
N THR A 150 22.87 12.75 -4.11
CA THR A 150 23.96 13.47 -3.45
C THR A 150 24.40 14.67 -4.24
N ARG A 151 24.86 15.70 -3.52
CA ARG A 151 25.47 16.89 -4.09
C ARG A 151 26.70 17.26 -3.26
N ALA A 152 27.83 17.40 -3.93
CA ALA A 152 29.01 18.00 -3.33
C ALA A 152 28.80 19.51 -3.22
N GLU A 153 28.88 20.05 -2.01
CA GLU A 153 28.93 21.48 -1.77
C GLU A 153 30.37 21.90 -1.50
N VAL A 154 30.82 22.91 -2.23
CA VAL A 154 32.12 23.54 -1.97
C VAL A 154 31.89 24.71 -1.03
N ASN A 155 32.05 24.46 0.27
CA ASN A 155 32.09 25.55 1.24
C ASN A 155 33.51 26.11 1.29
N GLN A 156 33.67 27.37 0.86
CA GLN A 156 34.97 28.04 0.70
C GLN A 156 35.78 28.14 2.01
N SER A 157 35.18 27.88 3.17
CA SER A 157 35.79 28.04 4.49
C SER A 157 35.97 26.75 5.31
N GLU A 158 35.29 25.63 4.98
CA GLU A 158 35.27 24.43 5.85
C GLU A 158 35.50 23.09 5.13
N GLY A 159 35.75 23.10 3.82
CA GLY A 159 35.96 21.88 3.03
C GLY A 159 34.72 21.46 2.22
N VAL A 160 34.76 20.27 1.64
CA VAL A 160 33.66 19.72 0.83
C VAL A 160 32.66 19.04 1.76
N THR A 161 31.49 19.64 1.94
CA THR A 161 30.35 19.03 2.63
C THR A 161 29.42 18.37 1.61
N GLU A 162 29.10 17.09 1.77
CA GLU A 162 28.19 16.38 0.88
C GLU A 162 26.77 16.41 1.46
N SER A 163 25.83 17.03 0.74
CA SER A 163 24.40 16.98 1.06
C SER A 163 23.79 15.76 0.40
N SER A 164 23.03 14.95 1.14
CA SER A 164 22.39 13.74 0.61
C SER A 164 21.01 13.48 1.19
N ASP A 165 20.17 12.83 0.39
CA ASP A 165 18.90 12.27 0.84
C ASP A 165 18.64 10.93 0.16
N PHE A 166 17.79 10.10 0.79
CA PHE A 166 17.50 8.75 0.35
C PHE A 166 16.01 8.45 0.30
N SER A 167 15.65 7.50 -0.55
CA SER A 167 14.32 6.94 -0.63
C SER A 167 14.09 5.90 0.47
N ASP A 168 12.82 5.57 0.70
CA ASP A 168 12.48 4.33 1.38
C ASP A 168 12.84 3.12 0.49
N GLN A 169 12.94 1.96 1.13
CA GLN A 169 13.25 0.69 0.47
C GLN A 169 12.11 0.25 -0.45
N PHE A 170 12.45 -0.37 -1.59
CA PHE A 170 11.46 -0.94 -2.51
C PHE A 170 11.98 -2.23 -3.18
N LEU A 171 11.07 -2.90 -3.90
CA LEU A 171 11.36 -4.07 -4.72
C LEU A 171 11.07 -3.77 -6.18
N VAL A 172 11.87 -4.33 -7.08
CA VAL A 172 11.59 -4.31 -8.52
C VAL A 172 11.03 -5.66 -8.95
N GLN A 173 10.00 -5.67 -9.80
CA GLN A 173 9.44 -6.88 -10.42
C GLN A 173 9.11 -6.63 -11.89
N SER A 174 9.02 -7.69 -12.69
CA SER A 174 8.55 -7.58 -14.07
C SER A 174 7.05 -7.31 -14.13
N GLY A 175 6.59 -6.62 -15.17
CA GLY A 175 5.16 -6.40 -15.40
C GLY A 175 4.36 -7.71 -15.47
N ILE A 176 4.94 -8.76 -16.05
CA ILE A 176 4.33 -10.09 -16.18
C ILE A 176 4.04 -10.72 -14.82
N ALA A 177 4.97 -10.59 -13.85
CA ALA A 177 4.77 -11.14 -12.51
C ALA A 177 3.56 -10.48 -11.82
N ILE A 178 3.32 -9.21 -12.13
CA ILE A 178 2.26 -8.42 -11.53
C ILE A 178 0.92 -8.69 -12.20
N GLU A 179 0.86 -8.79 -13.54
CA GLU A 179 -0.35 -9.25 -14.25
C GLU A 179 -0.81 -10.62 -13.74
N TYR A 180 0.15 -11.51 -13.46
CA TYR A 180 -0.15 -12.80 -12.84
C TYR A 180 -0.74 -12.63 -11.42
N LEU A 181 -0.13 -11.79 -10.58
CA LEU A 181 -0.63 -11.52 -9.22
C LEU A 181 -2.03 -10.87 -9.23
N GLU A 182 -2.30 -9.94 -10.13
CA GLU A 182 -3.62 -9.34 -10.30
C GLU A 182 -4.65 -10.35 -10.76
N THR A 183 -4.28 -11.21 -11.73
CA THR A 183 -5.14 -12.30 -12.18
C THR A 183 -5.48 -13.24 -11.04
N GLN A 184 -4.50 -13.62 -10.22
CA GLN A 184 -4.72 -14.43 -9.02
C GLN A 184 -5.63 -13.73 -8.01
N ARG A 185 -5.38 -12.45 -7.71
CA ARG A 185 -6.23 -11.66 -6.79
C ARG A 185 -7.67 -11.57 -7.29
N LYS A 186 -7.88 -11.38 -8.59
CA LYS A 186 -9.23 -11.35 -9.20
C LYS A 186 -9.93 -12.70 -9.10
N LEU A 187 -9.19 -13.80 -9.33
CA LEU A 187 -9.73 -15.16 -9.17
C LEU A 187 -10.09 -15.46 -7.71
N GLU A 188 -9.25 -15.07 -6.75
CA GLU A 188 -9.52 -15.22 -5.32
C GLU A 188 -10.70 -14.37 -4.87
N TYR A 189 -10.78 -13.11 -5.29
CA TYR A 189 -11.91 -12.23 -5.02
C TYR A 189 -13.21 -12.83 -5.55
N ASN A 190 -13.20 -13.37 -6.78
CA ASN A 190 -14.38 -14.02 -7.35
C ASN A 190 -14.76 -15.29 -6.57
N LYS A 191 -13.78 -16.09 -6.13
CA LYS A 191 -14.04 -17.26 -5.27
C LYS A 191 -14.61 -16.85 -3.91
N TRP A 192 -14.06 -15.80 -3.29
CA TRP A 192 -14.56 -15.24 -2.03
C TRP A 192 -15.99 -14.74 -2.19
N LYS A 193 -16.26 -13.93 -3.22
CA LYS A 193 -17.59 -13.39 -3.53
C LYS A 193 -18.60 -14.51 -3.76
N LEU A 194 -18.20 -15.58 -4.46
CA LEU A 194 -19.06 -16.75 -4.65
C LEU A 194 -19.33 -17.49 -3.35
N ARG A 195 -18.31 -17.71 -2.49
CA ARG A 195 -18.47 -18.35 -1.17
C ARG A 195 -19.37 -17.53 -0.24
N VAL A 196 -19.17 -16.21 -0.16
CA VAL A 196 -20.00 -15.31 0.63
C VAL A 196 -21.42 -15.23 0.07
N GLY A 197 -21.56 -15.16 -1.25
CA GLY A 197 -22.88 -15.17 -1.90
C GLY A 197 -23.67 -16.45 -1.59
N LEU A 198 -22.99 -17.60 -1.58
CA LEU A 198 -23.62 -18.89 -1.28
C LEU A 198 -23.99 -19.02 0.21
N SER A 199 -23.12 -18.55 1.13
CA SER A 199 -23.38 -18.61 2.57
C SER A 199 -24.50 -17.67 2.99
N VAL A 200 -24.53 -16.45 2.48
CA VAL A 200 -25.62 -15.49 2.76
C VAL A 200 -26.91 -15.93 2.06
N GLY A 201 -26.82 -16.41 0.82
CA GLY A 201 -27.97 -16.83 0.02
C GLY A 201 -28.72 -18.04 0.58
N LEU A 202 -28.01 -19.02 1.18
CA LEU A 202 -28.63 -20.17 1.84
C LEU A 202 -28.88 -19.95 3.33
N GLY A 203 -28.01 -19.19 4.00
CA GLY A 203 -28.08 -18.98 5.44
C GLY A 203 -29.34 -18.24 5.87
N VAL A 204 -29.69 -17.15 5.19
CA VAL A 204 -30.85 -16.32 5.58
C VAL A 204 -32.18 -17.10 5.43
N PRO A 205 -32.49 -17.77 4.31
CA PRO A 205 -33.72 -18.55 4.18
C PRO A 205 -33.81 -19.72 5.17
N VAL A 206 -32.71 -20.45 5.40
CA VAL A 206 -32.70 -21.56 6.38
C VAL A 206 -32.96 -21.05 7.79
N LEU A 207 -32.37 -19.91 8.18
CA LEU A 207 -32.60 -19.30 9.49
C LEU A 207 -34.06 -18.84 9.65
N LEU A 208 -34.67 -18.30 8.58
CA LEU A 208 -36.09 -17.94 8.57
C LEU A 208 -37.00 -19.17 8.74
N ILE A 209 -36.67 -20.29 8.09
CA ILE A 209 -37.43 -21.54 8.25
C ILE A 209 -37.32 -22.07 9.69
N ILE A 210 -36.12 -22.11 10.25
CA ILE A 210 -35.89 -22.59 11.62
C ILE A 210 -36.60 -21.69 12.64
N THR A 211 -36.52 -20.37 12.49
CA THR A 211 -37.19 -19.41 13.38
C THR A 211 -38.71 -19.52 13.29
N ALA A 212 -39.27 -19.71 12.10
CA ALA A 212 -40.70 -19.96 11.92
C ALA A 212 -41.14 -21.28 12.58
N LEU A 213 -40.41 -22.38 12.36
CA LEU A 213 -40.71 -23.68 12.96
C LEU A 213 -40.61 -23.68 14.48
N THR A 214 -39.56 -23.07 15.03
CA THR A 214 -39.36 -22.98 16.48
C THR A 214 -40.44 -22.11 17.13
N THR A 215 -40.78 -20.97 16.51
CA THR A 215 -41.87 -20.10 16.97
C THR A 215 -43.21 -20.83 16.94
N TRP A 216 -43.49 -21.57 15.86
CA TRP A 216 -44.70 -22.39 15.74
C TRP A 216 -44.80 -23.46 16.84
N LEU A 217 -43.73 -24.21 17.09
CA LEU A 217 -43.69 -25.24 18.13
C LEU A 217 -43.89 -24.65 19.54
N LEU A 218 -43.27 -23.51 19.84
CA LEU A 218 -43.42 -22.82 21.13
C LEU A 218 -44.84 -22.29 21.33
N CYS A 219 -45.45 -21.70 20.29
CA CYS A 219 -46.84 -21.26 20.32
C CYS A 219 -47.80 -22.44 20.55
N LYS A 220 -47.61 -23.56 19.85
CA LYS A 220 -48.43 -24.77 20.02
C LYS A 220 -48.34 -25.32 21.44
N ALA A 221 -47.13 -25.43 22.00
CA ALA A 221 -46.93 -25.90 23.38
C ALA A 221 -47.59 -24.99 24.43
N ARG A 222 -47.56 -23.66 24.23
CA ARG A 222 -48.27 -22.71 25.11
C ARG A 222 -49.78 -22.86 25.04
N MET A 223 -50.34 -23.01 23.84
CA MET A 223 -51.79 -23.22 23.67
C MET A 223 -52.25 -24.52 24.34
N GLN A 224 -51.50 -25.61 24.22
CA GLN A 224 -51.82 -26.86 24.90
C GLN A 224 -51.79 -26.72 26.44
N LYS A 225 -50.79 -26.01 27.00
CA LYS A 225 -50.75 -25.71 28.43
C LYS A 225 -51.93 -24.84 28.91
N LEU A 226 -52.42 -23.93 28.07
CA LEU A 226 -53.60 -23.12 28.39
C LEU A 226 -54.90 -23.93 28.34
N VAL A 227 -55.02 -24.88 27.41
CA VAL A 227 -56.17 -25.80 27.31
C VAL A 227 -56.21 -26.81 28.46
N GLN A 228 -55.05 -27.22 28.99
CA GLN A 228 -54.95 -28.19 30.09
C GLN A 228 -54.98 -27.58 31.49
N LYS A 229 -55.07 -26.26 31.65
CA LYS A 229 -55.33 -25.65 32.96
C LYS A 229 -56.83 -25.79 33.24
N PRO A 230 -57.28 -26.73 34.10
CA PRO A 230 -58.69 -26.78 34.47
C PRO A 230 -59.08 -25.43 35.08
N MET A 231 -60.26 -24.92 34.72
CA MET A 231 -60.88 -23.85 35.49
C MET A 231 -61.08 -24.40 36.90
N GLU A 232 -60.21 -24.02 37.83
CA GLU A 232 -60.60 -24.06 39.24
C GLU A 232 -61.74 -23.05 39.39
N LEU A 233 -62.94 -23.59 39.27
CA LEU A 233 -64.20 -22.93 39.52
C LEU A 233 -64.16 -22.48 40.99
N ASN A 234 -63.94 -21.19 41.20
CA ASN A 234 -63.94 -20.56 42.49
C ASN A 234 -65.37 -20.57 43.03
N THR A 235 -65.77 -21.66 43.69
CA THR A 235 -66.96 -21.70 44.53
C THR A 235 -66.72 -20.87 45.78
N ARG A 236 -67.35 -19.70 45.81
CA ARG A 236 -67.73 -18.98 47.02
C ARG A 236 -69.25 -18.91 47.08
#